data_AF-A0A9W9CHX8-F1
#
_entry.id   AF-A0A9W9CHX8-F1
#
_cell.length_a   1.000
_cell.length_b   1.000
_cell.length_c   1.000
_cell.angle_alpha   90.00
_cell.angle_beta   90.00
_cell.angle_gamma   90.00
#
_symmetry.space_group_name_H-M   'P 1'
#
loop_
_entity.id
_entity.type
_entity.pdbx_description
1 polymer ?
#
loop_
_entity_poly.entity_id
_entity_poly.type
_entity_poly.pdbx_seq_one_letter_code
_entity_poly.pdbx_strand_id
1 'polypeptide(L)'
;MGRLLLTASQVSVILSACIVFLFTLALFLSGYVLQQRYVHNLQAAIKPRLPKPLPPPIPIEPPTLDAKWARPMGSRPDIDETYEQYIAGQTMDWSRLGYVQVAREHVELCSAVMLLSDLHRMKSPAKRILMFPRLWLVETEDDEYSPEMSTTRRLLRTAARRYGVTLVPMEPVVEGADDTLPSSYSLASLYSLVDYERVIYLQGPGVLLDASALDSLLAFSKSEPMAAYPATPERTDLSTSLLMIHPSQESFSQLKALRASRPTTDLNLFRNTFSAPESLISEWSLSMGNVVYESQNLRHVVDDFNATSFEEATTFVRLSDPEIPGPEYDIPFSDRVKMRPQNPDAEEAWSRLYERFRQRRMEVCGLDLEVYQPVELSGGAESVEAEANHGAQDM
;
A
#
# COMPACT_ATOMS: atom_id res chain seq x y z
N MET A 1 12.11 12.28 -93.64
CA MET A 1 11.36 13.45 -93.10
C MET A 1 9.92 13.37 -93.56
N GLY A 2 9.06 12.68 -92.79
CA GLY A 2 7.63 12.57 -93.12
C GLY A 2 6.88 13.79 -92.61
N ARG A 3 6.54 14.73 -93.49
CA ARG A 3 5.59 15.81 -93.18
C ARG A 3 4.20 15.19 -93.04
N LEU A 4 3.73 15.01 -91.81
CA LEU A 4 2.34 14.69 -91.51
C LEU A 4 1.48 15.89 -91.92
N LEU A 5 0.92 15.82 -93.12
CA LEU A 5 -0.08 16.76 -93.61
C LEU A 5 -1.39 16.44 -92.88
N LEU A 6 -1.59 17.06 -91.73
CA LEU A 6 -2.86 17.02 -91.01
C LEU A 6 -3.95 17.58 -91.94
N THR A 7 -4.99 16.77 -92.16
CA THR A 7 -6.15 17.24 -92.93
C THR A 7 -6.87 18.33 -92.15
N ALA A 8 -7.48 19.31 -92.83
CA ALA A 8 -8.13 20.45 -92.18
C ALA A 8 -9.20 20.02 -91.14
N SER A 9 -9.84 18.87 -91.35
CA SER A 9 -10.79 18.28 -90.41
C SER A 9 -10.13 17.78 -89.12
N GLN A 10 -8.95 17.15 -89.19
CA GLN A 10 -8.21 16.69 -88.00
C GLN A 10 -7.75 17.84 -87.12
N VAL A 11 -7.28 18.95 -87.73
CA VAL A 11 -6.91 20.15 -86.98
C VAL A 11 -8.13 20.76 -86.29
N SER A 12 -9.29 20.79 -86.95
CA SER A 12 -10.53 21.30 -86.37
C SER A 12 -11.03 20.45 -85.18
N VAL A 13 -10.94 19.12 -85.27
CA VAL A 13 -11.33 18.21 -84.19
C VAL A 13 -10.38 18.32 -82.99
N ILE A 14 -9.06 18.39 -83.22
CA ILE A 14 -8.09 18.56 -82.13
C ILE A 14 -8.28 19.91 -81.45
N LEU A 15 -8.49 20.98 -82.22
CA LEU A 15 -8.68 22.32 -81.68
C LEU A 15 -9.98 22.44 -80.88
N SER A 16 -11.09 21.85 -81.36
CA SER A 16 -12.35 21.81 -80.61
C SER A 16 -12.26 20.95 -79.35
N ALA A 17 -11.60 19.78 -79.40
CA ALA A 17 -11.36 18.95 -78.23
C ALA A 17 -10.49 19.67 -77.17
N CYS A 18 -9.44 20.36 -77.59
CA CYS A 18 -8.61 21.17 -76.69
C CYS A 18 -9.41 22.31 -76.05
N ILE A 19 -10.28 22.99 -76.79
CA ILE A 19 -11.13 24.05 -76.24
C ILE A 19 -12.08 23.49 -75.19
N VAL A 20 -12.78 22.38 -75.48
CA VAL A 20 -13.68 21.73 -74.52
C VAL A 20 -12.93 21.28 -73.28
N PHE A 21 -11.74 20.71 -73.43
CA PHE A 21 -10.90 20.32 -72.31
C PHE A 21 -10.48 21.52 -71.44
N LEU A 22 -10.05 22.62 -72.06
CA LEU A 22 -9.66 23.82 -71.31
C LEU A 22 -10.83 24.44 -70.54
N PHE A 23 -12.02 24.51 -71.14
CA PHE A 23 -13.20 25.06 -70.47
C PHE A 23 -13.70 24.14 -69.34
N THR A 24 -13.67 22.83 -69.53
CA THR A 24 -14.04 21.87 -68.47
C THR A 24 -13.05 21.91 -67.30
N LEU A 25 -11.74 22.02 -67.59
CA LEU A 25 -10.71 22.22 -66.57
C LEU A 25 -10.91 23.53 -65.80
N ALA A 26 -11.23 24.63 -66.50
CA ALA A 26 -11.48 25.92 -65.87
C ALA A 26 -12.71 25.89 -64.96
N LEU A 27 -13.79 25.25 -65.38
CA LEU A 27 -14.99 25.05 -64.55
C LEU A 27 -14.69 24.19 -63.32
N PHE A 28 -13.90 23.12 -63.49
CA PHE A 28 -13.47 22.27 -62.39
C PHE A 28 -12.63 23.02 -61.36
N LEU A 29 -11.62 23.78 -61.81
CA LEU A 29 -10.76 24.58 -60.93
C LEU A 29 -11.55 25.68 -60.21
N SER A 30 -12.52 26.32 -60.88
CA SER A 30 -13.41 27.29 -60.26
C SER A 30 -14.24 26.67 -59.13
N GLY A 31 -14.84 25.50 -59.39
CA GLY A 31 -15.57 24.74 -58.36
C GLY A 31 -14.69 24.32 -57.19
N TYR A 32 -13.47 23.84 -57.48
CA TYR A 32 -12.50 23.41 -56.47
C TYR A 32 -12.10 24.54 -55.52
N VAL A 33 -11.78 25.73 -56.05
CA VAL A 33 -11.41 26.91 -55.24
C VAL A 33 -12.58 27.36 -54.37
N LEU A 34 -13.81 27.31 -54.88
CA LEU A 34 -15.00 27.68 -54.12
C LEU A 34 -15.24 26.71 -52.94
N GLN A 35 -15.09 25.40 -53.18
CA GLN A 35 -15.23 24.37 -52.15
C GLN A 35 -14.16 24.50 -51.05
N GLN A 36 -12.90 24.74 -51.43
CA GLN A 36 -11.80 24.99 -50.50
C GLN A 36 -12.08 26.19 -49.58
N ARG A 37 -12.57 27.31 -50.14
CA ARG A 37 -12.95 28.49 -49.34
C ARG A 37 -14.10 28.20 -48.38
N TYR A 38 -15.09 27.42 -48.82
CA TYR A 38 -16.24 27.09 -47.99
C TYR A 38 -15.86 26.21 -46.79
N VAL A 39 -15.02 25.19 -47.01
CA VAL A 39 -14.50 24.32 -45.96
C VAL A 39 -13.66 25.11 -44.95
N HIS A 40 -12.78 26.00 -45.42
CA HIS A 40 -11.97 26.83 -44.54
C HIS A 40 -12.83 27.76 -43.66
N ASN A 41 -13.88 28.35 -44.22
CA ASN A 41 -14.81 29.19 -43.46
C ASN A 41 -15.64 28.39 -42.45
N LEU A 42 -16.08 27.18 -42.78
CA LEU A 42 -16.75 26.29 -41.82
C LEU A 42 -15.82 25.85 -40.71
N GLN A 43 -14.57 25.49 -41.02
CA GLN A 43 -13.58 25.17 -40.00
C GLN A 43 -13.29 26.37 -39.08
N ALA A 44 -13.24 27.59 -39.64
CA ALA A 44 -13.09 28.81 -38.84
C ALA A 44 -14.30 29.10 -37.95
N ALA A 45 -15.51 28.76 -38.39
CA ALA A 45 -16.74 28.92 -37.62
C ALA A 45 -16.93 27.84 -36.53
N ILE A 46 -16.47 26.61 -36.78
CA ILE A 46 -16.62 25.47 -35.87
C ILE A 46 -15.48 25.40 -34.85
N LYS A 47 -14.32 26.03 -35.10
CA LYS A 47 -13.20 26.02 -34.16
C LYS A 47 -13.67 26.61 -32.82
N PRO A 48 -13.74 25.82 -31.73
CA PRO A 48 -14.26 26.29 -30.46
C PRO A 48 -13.36 27.42 -29.98
N ARG A 49 -13.94 28.61 -29.78
CA ARG A 49 -13.24 29.69 -29.09
C ARG A 49 -13.16 29.31 -27.62
N LEU A 50 -12.09 28.61 -27.24
CA LEU A 50 -11.82 28.37 -25.82
C LEU A 50 -11.72 29.74 -25.14
N PRO A 51 -12.51 30.02 -24.09
CA PRO A 51 -12.31 31.22 -23.30
C PRO A 51 -10.87 31.20 -22.75
N LYS A 52 -10.25 32.39 -22.71
CA LYS A 52 -8.97 32.59 -22.02
C LYS A 52 -9.12 31.97 -20.62
N PRO A 53 -8.19 31.10 -20.17
CA PRO A 53 -8.32 30.45 -18.87
C PRO A 53 -8.50 31.52 -17.79
N LEU A 54 -9.63 31.46 -17.09
CA LEU A 54 -9.82 32.25 -15.88
C LEU A 54 -8.70 31.84 -14.92
N PRO A 55 -8.09 32.79 -14.19
CA PRO A 55 -7.18 32.42 -13.12
C PRO A 55 -7.91 31.46 -12.17
N PRO A 56 -7.25 30.38 -11.72
CA PRO A 56 -7.90 29.41 -10.86
C PRO A 56 -8.43 30.13 -9.60
N PRO A 57 -9.66 29.82 -9.15
CA PRO A 57 -10.27 30.46 -7.98
C PRO A 57 -9.49 30.19 -6.68
N ILE A 58 -8.58 29.21 -6.72
CA ILE A 58 -7.64 28.87 -5.66
C ILE A 58 -6.24 29.08 -6.27
N PRO A 59 -5.43 30.01 -5.73
CA PRO A 59 -4.02 30.08 -6.08
C PRO A 59 -3.41 28.70 -5.88
N ILE A 60 -2.75 28.15 -6.91
CA ILE A 60 -1.91 26.97 -6.72
C ILE A 60 -0.80 27.45 -5.79
N GLU A 61 -0.87 27.04 -4.53
CA GLU A 61 0.18 27.34 -3.58
C GLU A 61 1.49 26.80 -4.16
N PRO A 62 2.59 27.58 -4.12
CA PRO A 62 3.88 27.06 -4.51
C PRO A 62 4.14 25.79 -3.70
N PRO A 63 4.77 24.75 -4.28
CA PRO A 63 5.07 23.54 -3.53
C PRO A 63 5.86 23.95 -2.28
N THR A 64 5.21 23.85 -1.13
CA THR A 64 5.89 23.94 0.16
C THR A 64 6.85 22.77 0.18
N LEU A 65 8.11 22.99 0.55
CA LEU A 65 8.98 21.87 0.90
C LEU A 65 8.22 21.06 1.95
N ASP A 66 7.75 19.85 1.62
CA ASP A 66 7.10 19.01 2.63
C ASP A 66 8.06 18.95 3.81
N ALA A 67 7.53 19.09 5.04
CA ALA A 67 8.37 19.07 6.24
C ALA A 67 9.28 17.82 6.28
N LYS A 68 8.83 16.71 5.65
CA LYS A 68 9.60 15.47 5.45
C LYS A 68 10.88 15.65 4.64
N TRP A 69 10.91 16.57 3.68
CA TRP A 69 12.07 16.86 2.82
C TRP A 69 12.85 18.09 3.27
N ALA A 70 12.33 18.87 4.22
CA ALA A 70 12.97 20.07 4.76
C ALA A 70 14.15 19.68 5.67
N ARG A 71 15.38 19.88 5.18
CA ARG A 71 16.62 19.55 5.90
C ARG A 71 17.11 20.73 6.76
N PRO A 72 17.65 20.49 7.97
CA PRO A 72 18.46 21.48 8.68
C PRO A 72 19.70 21.84 7.84
N MET A 73 19.98 23.14 7.66
CA MET A 73 21.17 23.60 6.96
C MET A 73 22.43 23.17 7.74
N GLY A 74 23.28 22.31 7.15
CA GLY A 74 24.62 21.99 7.68
C GLY A 74 24.94 20.51 7.89
N SER A 75 23.96 19.61 7.88
CA SER A 75 24.20 18.16 7.99
C SER A 75 24.51 17.56 6.62
N ARG A 76 25.76 17.61 6.18
CA ARG A 76 26.24 16.93 4.98
C ARG A 76 26.98 15.65 5.39
N PRO A 77 26.32 14.48 5.43
CA PRO A 77 27.02 13.21 5.62
C PRO A 77 27.84 12.85 4.38
N ASP A 78 28.85 12.00 4.60
CA ASP A 78 29.70 11.45 3.55
C ASP A 78 28.82 10.74 2.49
N ILE A 79 29.14 10.99 1.23
CA ILE A 79 28.40 10.52 0.06
C ILE A 79 28.67 9.02 -0.07
N ASP A 80 27.86 8.21 0.61
CA ASP A 80 27.56 6.88 0.13
C ASP A 80 26.31 7.02 -0.76
N GLU A 81 26.33 6.40 -1.93
CA GLU A 81 25.20 6.23 -2.86
C GLU A 81 24.99 7.34 -3.93
N THR A 82 25.47 7.00 -5.12
CA THR A 82 25.72 7.80 -6.31
C THR A 82 24.46 8.22 -7.08
N TYR A 83 24.59 9.29 -7.86
CA TYR A 83 23.75 9.72 -9.00
C TYR A 83 23.16 8.56 -9.85
N GLU A 84 23.80 7.39 -9.86
CA GLU A 84 23.34 6.16 -10.47
C GLU A 84 22.03 5.61 -9.87
N GLN A 85 21.81 5.68 -8.55
CA GLN A 85 20.54 5.28 -7.93
C GLN A 85 19.40 6.23 -8.31
N TYR A 86 19.69 7.53 -8.44
CA TYR A 86 18.71 8.52 -8.91
C TYR A 86 18.30 8.26 -10.36
N ILE A 87 19.26 7.94 -11.24
CA ILE A 87 18.98 7.52 -12.63
C ILE A 87 18.23 6.19 -12.66
N ALA A 88 18.63 5.21 -11.84
CA ALA A 88 17.96 3.91 -11.75
C ALA A 88 16.50 4.06 -11.31
N GLY A 89 16.21 4.99 -10.39
CA GLY A 89 14.85 5.35 -9.98
C GLY A 89 13.97 5.88 -11.12
N GLN A 90 14.55 6.62 -12.09
CA GLN A 90 13.81 7.11 -13.26
C GLN A 90 13.52 6.02 -14.30
N THR A 91 14.29 4.94 -14.29
CA THR A 91 14.10 3.76 -15.16
C THR A 91 13.55 2.55 -14.41
N MET A 92 13.00 2.76 -13.21
CA MET A 92 12.64 1.68 -12.30
C MET A 92 11.37 0.96 -12.75
N ASP A 93 11.43 -0.37 -12.82
CA ASP A 93 10.28 -1.20 -13.15
C ASP A 93 9.41 -1.46 -11.91
N TRP A 94 8.40 -0.62 -11.73
CA TRP A 94 7.41 -0.74 -10.66
C TRP A 94 6.58 -2.03 -10.72
N SER A 95 6.61 -2.78 -11.83
CA SER A 95 5.89 -4.05 -11.92
C SER A 95 6.45 -5.13 -10.99
N ARG A 96 7.74 -5.03 -10.65
CA ARG A 96 8.48 -5.94 -9.76
C ARG A 96 8.58 -5.45 -8.32
N LEU A 97 8.01 -4.28 -8.01
CA LEU A 97 7.96 -3.72 -6.66
C LEU A 97 6.55 -3.86 -6.08
N GLY A 98 6.44 -4.12 -4.78
CA GLY A 98 5.11 -4.28 -4.19
C GLY A 98 5.01 -4.08 -2.69
N TYR A 99 3.78 -3.87 -2.24
CA TYR A 99 3.36 -3.93 -0.85
C TYR A 99 2.65 -5.24 -0.61
N VAL A 100 3.05 -5.95 0.43
CA VAL A 100 2.45 -7.23 0.81
C VAL A 100 1.84 -7.12 2.20
N GLN A 101 0.62 -7.63 2.32
CA GLN A 101 -0.04 -7.86 3.60
C GLN A 101 -0.34 -9.34 3.75
N VAL A 102 -0.22 -9.85 4.97
CA VAL A 102 -0.48 -11.24 5.32
C VAL A 102 -1.64 -11.25 6.29
N ALA A 103 -2.75 -11.91 5.91
CA ALA A 103 -3.88 -12.16 6.80
C ALA A 103 -3.90 -13.64 7.14
N ARG A 104 -3.79 -13.99 8.42
CA ARG A 104 -3.83 -15.37 8.93
C ARG A 104 -5.19 -15.70 9.53
N GLU A 105 -5.87 -14.67 10.06
CA GLU A 105 -7.21 -14.77 10.65
C GLU A 105 -8.23 -13.91 9.90
N HIS A 106 -9.51 -14.26 10.05
CA HIS A 106 -10.61 -13.51 9.45
C HIS A 106 -10.68 -12.06 9.94
N VAL A 107 -10.34 -11.82 11.22
CA VAL A 107 -10.34 -10.47 11.82
C VAL A 107 -9.25 -9.56 11.24
N GLU A 108 -8.08 -10.13 10.92
CA GLU A 108 -6.93 -9.41 10.34
C GLU A 108 -7.19 -9.00 8.88
N LEU A 109 -8.03 -9.74 8.16
CA LEU A 109 -8.26 -9.56 6.73
C LEU A 109 -8.75 -8.15 6.40
N CYS A 110 -9.67 -7.60 7.19
CA CYS A 110 -10.16 -6.25 6.92
C CYS A 110 -9.06 -5.20 7.11
N SER A 111 -8.25 -5.32 8.18
CA SER A 111 -7.11 -4.44 8.45
C SER A 111 -6.10 -4.47 7.30
N ALA A 112 -5.80 -5.66 6.77
CA ALA A 112 -4.94 -5.83 5.58
C ALA A 112 -5.54 -5.18 4.32
N VAL A 113 -6.83 -5.39 4.05
CA VAL A 113 -7.52 -4.80 2.89
C VAL A 113 -7.60 -3.28 3.00
N MET A 114 -7.80 -2.74 4.21
CA MET A 114 -7.78 -1.29 4.47
C MET A 114 -6.45 -0.67 4.04
N LEU A 115 -5.32 -1.23 4.48
CA LEU A 115 -3.98 -0.71 4.14
C LEU A 115 -3.74 -0.76 2.62
N LEU A 116 -4.09 -1.85 1.96
CA LEU A 116 -3.97 -1.97 0.50
C LEU A 116 -4.95 -1.04 -0.25
N SER A 117 -6.10 -0.71 0.33
CA SER A 117 -7.04 0.28 -0.19
C SER A 117 -6.50 1.72 -0.03
N ASP A 118 -5.76 1.98 1.04
CA ASP A 118 -5.16 3.29 1.30
C ASP A 118 -4.04 3.55 0.29
N LEU A 119 -3.18 2.56 0.04
CA LEU A 119 -2.18 2.59 -1.03
C LEU A 119 -2.83 2.81 -2.41
N HIS A 120 -3.99 2.20 -2.66
CA HIS A 120 -4.77 2.45 -3.88
C HIS A 120 -5.24 3.91 -3.98
N ARG A 121 -5.84 4.43 -2.90
CA ARG A 121 -6.38 5.79 -2.82
C ARG A 121 -5.28 6.83 -3.03
N MET A 122 -4.11 6.59 -2.45
CA MET A 122 -2.92 7.42 -2.57
C MET A 122 -2.19 7.25 -3.91
N LYS A 123 -2.69 6.38 -4.80
CA LYS A 123 -2.15 6.13 -6.15
C LYS A 123 -0.68 5.70 -6.17
N SER A 124 -0.28 4.91 -5.18
CA SER A 124 1.04 4.29 -5.22
C SER A 124 1.21 3.46 -6.50
N PRO A 125 2.34 3.58 -7.22
CA PRO A 125 2.60 2.86 -8.45
C PRO A 125 2.94 1.37 -8.25
N ALA A 126 3.35 0.97 -7.04
CA ALA A 126 3.75 -0.40 -6.75
C ALA A 126 2.57 -1.37 -6.72
N LYS A 127 2.87 -2.67 -6.89
CA LYS A 127 1.86 -3.73 -6.80
C LYS A 127 1.36 -3.87 -5.37
N ARG A 128 0.12 -4.32 -5.22
CA ARG A 128 -0.52 -4.53 -3.92
C ARG A 128 -0.88 -6.00 -3.82
N ILE A 129 -0.36 -6.68 -2.82
CA ILE A 129 -0.36 -8.13 -2.70
C ILE A 129 -1.00 -8.48 -1.36
N LEU A 130 -1.93 -9.43 -1.39
CA LEU A 130 -2.55 -9.96 -0.18
C LEU A 130 -2.33 -11.47 -0.13
N MET A 131 -1.60 -11.91 0.89
CA MET A 131 -1.41 -13.31 1.21
C MET A 131 -2.46 -13.78 2.22
N PHE A 132 -3.07 -14.92 1.96
CA PHE A 132 -4.16 -15.47 2.79
C PHE A 132 -4.20 -17.01 2.73
N PRO A 133 -4.73 -17.70 3.75
CA PRO A 133 -4.86 -19.15 3.79
C PRO A 133 -5.53 -19.74 2.54
N ARG A 134 -4.88 -20.70 1.90
CA ARG A 134 -5.48 -21.45 0.77
C ARG A 134 -6.77 -22.16 1.17
N LEU A 135 -6.90 -22.57 2.44
CA LEU A 135 -8.10 -23.20 3.00
C LEU A 135 -9.37 -22.35 2.78
N TRP A 136 -9.26 -21.02 2.73
CA TRP A 136 -10.41 -20.13 2.49
C TRP A 136 -10.99 -20.20 1.06
N LEU A 137 -10.31 -20.92 0.14
CA LEU A 137 -10.77 -21.14 -1.22
C LEU A 137 -11.59 -22.42 -1.40
N VAL A 138 -11.64 -23.29 -0.40
CA VAL A 138 -12.38 -24.56 -0.49
C VAL A 138 -13.88 -24.27 -0.69
N GLU A 139 -14.46 -24.90 -1.71
CA GLU A 139 -15.89 -24.82 -2.00
C GLU A 139 -16.63 -25.90 -1.20
N THR A 140 -17.78 -25.55 -0.62
CA THR A 140 -18.66 -26.49 0.07
C THR A 140 -19.73 -26.98 -0.90
N GLU A 141 -20.14 -28.24 -0.81
CA GLU A 141 -21.08 -28.86 -1.78
C GLU A 141 -22.43 -28.13 -1.87
N ASP A 142 -22.86 -27.48 -0.78
CA ASP A 142 -24.12 -26.75 -0.68
C ASP A 142 -23.98 -25.22 -0.79
N ASP A 143 -22.76 -24.69 -1.06
CA ASP A 143 -22.45 -23.25 -1.00
C ASP A 143 -22.83 -22.55 0.33
N GLU A 144 -23.17 -23.31 1.37
CA GLU A 144 -23.40 -22.80 2.72
C GLU A 144 -22.07 -22.51 3.39
N TYR A 145 -21.76 -21.21 3.53
CA TYR A 145 -20.59 -20.71 4.23
C TYR A 145 -20.98 -20.17 5.61
N SER A 146 -20.05 -20.27 6.56
CA SER A 146 -20.18 -19.53 7.82
C SER A 146 -20.28 -18.01 7.54
N PRO A 147 -20.86 -17.22 8.46
CA PRO A 147 -20.91 -15.76 8.33
C PRO A 147 -19.53 -15.13 8.12
N GLU A 148 -18.49 -15.64 8.79
CA GLU A 148 -17.11 -15.17 8.66
C GLU A 148 -16.55 -15.48 7.26
N MET A 149 -16.83 -16.67 6.74
CA MET A 149 -16.39 -17.10 5.41
C MET A 149 -17.09 -16.33 4.28
N SER A 150 -18.39 -16.06 4.42
CA SER A 150 -19.12 -15.19 3.50
C SER A 150 -18.51 -13.79 3.43
N THR A 151 -18.21 -13.23 4.61
CA THR A 151 -17.51 -11.93 4.74
C THR A 151 -16.12 -11.99 4.12
N THR A 152 -15.34 -13.03 4.40
CA THR A 152 -13.99 -13.26 3.86
C THR A 152 -13.99 -13.28 2.34
N ARG A 153 -14.86 -14.09 1.71
CA ARG A 153 -14.98 -14.17 0.25
C ARG A 153 -15.40 -12.83 -0.35
N ARG A 154 -16.29 -12.08 0.31
CA ARG A 154 -16.69 -10.73 -0.10
C ARG A 154 -15.51 -9.74 -0.04
N LEU A 155 -14.70 -9.78 1.00
CA LEU A 155 -13.54 -8.90 1.17
C LEU A 155 -12.45 -9.22 0.16
N LEU A 156 -12.12 -10.49 -0.06
CA LEU A 156 -11.15 -10.92 -1.08
C LEU A 156 -11.58 -10.44 -2.49
N ARG A 157 -12.87 -10.61 -2.82
CA ARG A 157 -13.42 -10.11 -4.10
C ARG A 157 -13.32 -8.59 -4.21
N THR A 158 -13.60 -7.87 -3.13
CA THR A 158 -13.48 -6.41 -3.08
C THR A 158 -12.03 -5.97 -3.27
N ALA A 159 -11.08 -6.61 -2.59
CA ALA A 159 -9.66 -6.32 -2.71
C ALA A 159 -9.17 -6.49 -4.16
N ALA A 160 -9.49 -7.61 -4.79
CA ALA A 160 -9.10 -7.89 -6.17
C ALA A 160 -9.78 -6.94 -7.17
N ARG A 161 -11.11 -6.77 -7.09
CA ARG A 161 -11.87 -6.04 -8.13
C ARG A 161 -11.84 -4.53 -7.97
N ARG A 162 -11.94 -4.03 -6.74
CA ARG A 162 -12.07 -2.58 -6.49
C ARG A 162 -10.70 -1.93 -6.35
N TYR A 163 -9.79 -2.60 -5.67
CA TYR A 163 -8.46 -2.04 -5.44
C TYR A 163 -7.44 -2.61 -6.42
N GLY A 164 -7.66 -3.75 -7.08
CA GLY A 164 -6.64 -4.33 -7.96
C GLY A 164 -5.49 -4.96 -7.19
N VAL A 165 -5.82 -5.58 -6.05
CA VAL A 165 -4.89 -6.37 -5.24
C VAL A 165 -4.68 -7.73 -5.88
N THR A 166 -3.42 -8.16 -5.99
CA THR A 166 -3.05 -9.53 -6.34
C THR A 166 -3.25 -10.44 -5.14
N LEU A 167 -4.18 -11.38 -5.26
CA LEU A 167 -4.47 -12.37 -4.23
C LEU A 167 -3.51 -13.56 -4.38
N VAL A 168 -2.75 -13.87 -3.33
CA VAL A 168 -1.79 -14.98 -3.31
C VAL A 168 -2.17 -15.95 -2.19
N PRO A 169 -2.69 -17.14 -2.50
CA PRO A 169 -2.96 -18.14 -1.47
C PRO A 169 -1.65 -18.66 -0.88
N MET A 170 -1.62 -18.84 0.44
CA MET A 170 -0.49 -19.42 1.16
C MET A 170 -0.87 -20.74 1.83
N GLU A 171 0.12 -21.61 1.95
CA GLU A 171 0.02 -22.88 2.66
C GLU A 171 0.76 -22.78 4.01
N PRO A 172 0.44 -23.67 4.97
CA PRO A 172 1.24 -23.80 6.18
C PRO A 172 2.73 -23.98 5.86
N VAL A 173 3.60 -23.32 6.63
CA VAL A 173 5.05 -23.36 6.35
C VAL A 173 5.65 -24.72 6.67
N VAL A 174 5.11 -25.41 7.68
CA VAL A 174 5.49 -26.78 8.01
C VAL A 174 4.50 -27.74 7.33
N GLU A 175 5.03 -28.72 6.60
CA GLU A 175 4.20 -29.72 5.92
C GLU A 175 3.45 -30.58 6.94
N GLY A 176 2.14 -30.74 6.73
CA GLY A 176 1.25 -31.48 7.63
C GLY A 176 0.87 -30.73 8.91
N ALA A 177 1.22 -29.45 9.04
CA ALA A 177 0.68 -28.60 10.10
C ALA A 177 -0.82 -28.37 9.91
N ASP A 178 -1.52 -28.12 11.02
CA ASP A 178 -2.95 -27.81 11.03
C ASP A 178 -3.22 -26.48 10.32
N ASP A 179 -3.91 -26.53 9.18
CA ASP A 179 -4.22 -25.36 8.35
C ASP A 179 -5.33 -24.47 8.93
N THR A 180 -6.00 -24.93 9.99
CA THR A 180 -6.98 -24.11 10.73
C THR A 180 -6.33 -23.15 11.72
N LEU A 181 -5.09 -23.41 12.13
CA LEU A 181 -4.38 -22.59 13.11
C LEU A 181 -3.63 -21.42 12.44
N PRO A 182 -3.82 -20.17 12.92
CA PRO A 182 -3.11 -19.00 12.40
C PRO A 182 -1.58 -19.11 12.52
N SER A 183 -1.09 -19.79 13.57
CA SER A 183 0.34 -19.99 13.86
C SER A 183 1.06 -20.90 12.87
N SER A 184 0.31 -21.67 12.07
CA SER A 184 0.84 -22.52 11.00
C SER A 184 1.32 -21.70 9.80
N TYR A 185 0.82 -20.48 9.64
CA TYR A 185 1.23 -19.52 8.63
C TYR A 185 2.30 -18.57 9.19
N SER A 186 3.32 -18.28 8.40
CA SER A 186 4.48 -17.49 8.82
C SER A 186 4.83 -16.42 7.78
N LEU A 187 5.43 -15.32 8.25
CA LEU A 187 6.03 -14.30 7.40
C LEU A 187 7.17 -14.85 6.51
N ALA A 188 7.70 -16.04 6.79
CA ALA A 188 8.62 -16.72 5.87
C ALA A 188 8.02 -16.91 4.47
N SER A 189 6.69 -17.04 4.36
CA SER A 189 5.99 -17.16 3.07
C SER A 189 6.18 -15.93 2.16
N LEU A 190 6.58 -14.77 2.69
CA LEU A 190 6.90 -13.60 1.87
C LEU A 190 8.01 -13.89 0.85
N TYR A 191 8.93 -14.81 1.15
CA TYR A 191 10.02 -15.20 0.26
C TYR A 191 9.57 -16.07 -0.92
N SER A 192 8.32 -16.57 -0.94
CA SER A 192 7.78 -17.31 -2.10
C SER A 192 7.37 -16.38 -3.24
N LEU A 193 7.35 -15.06 -3.04
CA LEU A 193 6.93 -14.05 -4.01
C LEU A 193 8.05 -13.72 -5.03
N VAL A 194 8.61 -14.75 -5.66
CA VAL A 194 9.81 -14.66 -6.53
C VAL A 194 9.61 -13.83 -7.81
N ASP A 195 8.37 -13.52 -8.17
CA ASP A 195 8.05 -12.63 -9.29
C ASP A 195 8.41 -11.16 -8.99
N TYR A 196 8.61 -10.83 -7.71
CA TYR A 196 8.92 -9.49 -7.23
C TYR A 196 10.39 -9.37 -6.85
N GLU A 197 10.96 -8.21 -7.12
CA GLU A 197 12.33 -7.88 -6.72
C GLU A 197 12.39 -7.31 -5.30
N ARG A 198 11.41 -6.49 -4.91
CA ARG A 198 11.36 -5.90 -3.58
C ARG A 198 9.92 -5.79 -3.11
N VAL A 199 9.66 -6.31 -1.92
CA VAL A 199 8.36 -6.21 -1.28
C VAL A 199 8.48 -5.56 0.10
N ILE A 200 7.60 -4.62 0.41
CA ILE A 200 7.46 -4.06 1.76
C ILE A 200 6.26 -4.72 2.44
N TYR A 201 6.53 -5.32 3.60
CA TYR A 201 5.53 -5.74 4.56
C TYR A 201 5.44 -4.71 5.68
N LEU A 202 4.21 -4.29 6.00
CA LEU A 202 3.89 -3.47 7.17
C LEU A 202 3.06 -4.31 8.13
N GLN A 203 3.43 -4.32 9.40
CA GLN A 203 2.66 -5.01 10.42
C GLN A 203 1.39 -4.20 10.74
N GLY A 204 0.23 -4.76 10.40
CA GLY A 204 -1.06 -4.25 10.84
C GLY A 204 -1.42 -4.72 12.26
N PRO A 205 -2.53 -4.20 12.82
CA PRO A 205 -3.36 -3.13 12.28
C PRO A 205 -2.73 -1.74 12.41
N GLY A 206 -3.09 -0.83 11.50
CA GLY A 206 -2.55 0.53 11.51
C GLY A 206 -3.24 1.47 10.53
N VAL A 207 -2.80 2.72 10.56
CA VAL A 207 -3.27 3.81 9.70
C VAL A 207 -2.13 4.29 8.81
N LEU A 208 -2.32 4.22 7.50
CA LEU A 208 -1.41 4.81 6.54
C LEU A 208 -1.77 6.28 6.32
N LEU A 209 -0.85 7.19 6.65
CA LEU A 209 -1.01 8.63 6.52
C LEU A 209 -0.45 9.13 5.18
N ASP A 210 0.68 8.56 4.76
CA ASP A 210 1.34 8.92 3.51
C ASP A 210 2.04 7.70 2.89
N ALA A 211 1.82 7.49 1.58
CA ALA A 211 2.47 6.41 0.83
C ALA A 211 3.80 6.84 0.19
N SER A 212 4.06 8.14 0.05
CA SER A 212 5.20 8.67 -0.73
C SER A 212 6.56 8.26 -0.16
N ALA A 213 6.69 8.22 1.17
CA ALA A 213 7.89 7.75 1.84
C ALA A 213 8.10 6.24 1.62
N LEU A 214 7.03 5.44 1.62
CA LEU A 214 7.12 4.01 1.33
C LEU A 214 7.49 3.74 -0.14
N ASP A 215 6.94 4.53 -1.06
CA ASP A 215 7.25 4.42 -2.49
C ASP A 215 8.73 4.78 -2.74
N SER A 216 9.23 5.77 -1.99
CA SER A 216 10.64 6.17 -2.02
C SER A 216 11.55 5.08 -1.42
N LEU A 217 11.14 4.43 -0.31
CA LEU A 217 11.83 3.25 0.23
C LEU A 217 11.87 2.10 -0.80
N LEU A 218 10.75 1.83 -1.47
CA LEU A 218 10.70 0.82 -2.53
C LEU A 218 11.58 1.17 -3.73
N ALA A 219 11.68 2.44 -4.10
CA ALA A 219 12.41 2.87 -5.29
C ALA A 219 13.92 2.99 -5.08
N PHE A 220 14.36 3.46 -3.91
CA PHE A 220 15.74 3.91 -3.71
C PHE A 220 16.56 3.06 -2.73
N SER A 221 15.93 2.25 -1.88
CA SER A 221 16.69 1.41 -0.95
C SER A 221 17.39 0.26 -1.68
N LYS A 222 18.57 -0.16 -1.18
CA LYS A 222 19.31 -1.30 -1.72
C LYS A 222 18.48 -2.58 -1.67
N SER A 223 18.61 -3.42 -2.70
CA SER A 223 17.99 -4.75 -2.70
C SER A 223 18.84 -5.68 -1.83
N GLU A 224 18.29 -6.06 -0.68
CA GLU A 224 18.92 -6.96 0.28
C GLU A 224 17.97 -8.14 0.59
N PRO A 225 18.50 -9.32 0.96
CA PRO A 225 17.66 -10.47 1.34
C PRO A 225 16.63 -10.11 2.42
N MET A 226 17.01 -9.24 3.36
CA MET A 226 16.12 -8.65 4.33
C MET A 226 16.66 -7.29 4.80
N ALA A 227 15.80 -6.29 4.88
CA ALA A 227 16.03 -5.04 5.59
C ALA A 227 14.84 -4.77 6.52
N ALA A 228 15.06 -4.93 7.82
CA ALA A 228 14.04 -4.76 8.86
C ALA A 228 14.10 -3.38 9.50
N TYR A 229 12.97 -2.92 10.04
CA TYR A 229 12.94 -1.75 10.91
C TYR A 229 13.68 -2.06 12.24
N PRO A 230 14.53 -1.15 12.74
CA PRO A 230 15.26 -1.37 13.99
C PRO A 230 14.28 -1.43 15.17
N ALA A 231 14.45 -2.41 16.06
CA ALA A 231 13.67 -2.49 17.29
C ALA A 231 14.15 -1.48 18.35
N THR A 232 15.43 -1.09 18.29
CA THR A 232 16.07 -0.18 19.23
C THR A 232 16.73 0.99 18.50
N PRO A 233 16.78 2.20 19.10
CA PRO A 233 17.52 3.33 18.53
C PRO A 233 19.01 3.03 18.30
N GLU A 234 19.60 2.14 19.11
CA GLU A 234 20.98 1.68 18.98
C GLU A 234 21.20 0.74 17.78
N ARG A 235 20.13 0.34 17.08
CA ARG A 235 20.17 -0.52 15.87
C ARG A 235 20.85 -1.87 16.12
N THR A 236 20.71 -2.39 17.33
CA THR A 236 21.29 -3.68 17.74
C THR A 236 20.35 -4.86 17.52
N ASP A 237 19.06 -4.58 17.29
CA ASP A 237 18.03 -5.60 17.20
C ASP A 237 16.99 -5.25 16.13
N LEU A 238 16.36 -6.26 15.55
CA LEU A 238 15.39 -6.14 14.45
C LEU A 238 13.95 -6.24 14.94
N SER A 239 13.04 -5.54 14.28
CA SER A 239 11.59 -5.62 14.48
C SER A 239 10.87 -6.11 13.22
N THR A 240 9.69 -6.72 13.40
CA THR A 240 8.78 -7.07 12.30
C THR A 240 7.79 -5.96 11.94
N SER A 241 7.87 -4.78 12.58
CA SER A 241 6.92 -3.67 12.34
C SER A 241 6.91 -3.23 10.88
N LEU A 242 8.08 -3.25 10.22
CA LEU A 242 8.23 -3.06 8.78
C LEU A 242 9.40 -3.93 8.30
N LEU A 243 9.17 -4.70 7.25
CA LEU A 243 10.17 -5.52 6.58
C LEU A 243 10.22 -5.16 5.10
N MET A 244 11.42 -4.97 4.58
CA MET A 244 11.68 -4.91 3.15
C MET A 244 12.45 -6.17 2.77
N ILE A 245 11.92 -6.93 1.81
CA ILE A 245 12.42 -8.27 1.48
C ILE A 245 12.71 -8.32 -0.01
N HIS A 246 13.83 -8.96 -0.37
CA HIS A 246 14.09 -9.49 -1.70
C HIS A 246 13.70 -10.97 -1.73
N PRO A 247 12.52 -11.34 -2.27
CA PRO A 247 12.06 -12.72 -2.27
C PRO A 247 12.99 -13.62 -3.09
N SER A 248 13.35 -14.79 -2.53
CA SER A 248 14.17 -15.77 -3.23
C SER A 248 13.78 -17.18 -2.81
N GLN A 249 13.83 -18.12 -3.75
CA GLN A 249 13.53 -19.53 -3.49
C GLN A 249 14.53 -20.15 -2.48
N GLU A 250 15.78 -19.68 -2.48
CA GLU A 250 16.82 -20.13 -1.56
C GLU A 250 16.49 -19.74 -0.12
N SER A 251 16.25 -18.45 0.13
CA SER A 251 15.87 -17.95 1.44
C SER A 251 14.55 -18.56 1.92
N PHE A 252 13.57 -18.74 1.03
CA PHE A 252 12.32 -19.42 1.37
C PHE A 252 12.55 -20.85 1.86
N SER A 253 13.37 -21.62 1.12
CA SER A 253 13.67 -23.02 1.46
C SER A 253 14.45 -23.13 2.77
N GLN A 254 15.41 -22.22 3.00
CA GLN A 254 16.17 -22.14 4.25
C GLN A 254 15.26 -21.85 5.45
N LEU A 255 14.41 -20.82 5.36
CA LEU A 255 13.49 -20.44 6.43
C LEU A 255 12.47 -21.54 6.73
N LYS A 256 11.95 -22.20 5.68
CA LYS A 256 11.05 -23.35 5.80
C LYS A 256 11.73 -24.50 6.57
N ALA A 257 12.96 -24.84 6.21
CA ALA A 257 13.73 -25.90 6.87
C ALA A 257 14.02 -25.57 8.35
N LEU A 258 14.40 -24.32 8.65
CA LEU A 258 14.64 -23.86 10.02
C LEU A 258 13.37 -23.94 10.87
N ARG A 259 12.23 -23.48 10.34
CA ARG A 259 10.94 -23.53 11.05
C ARG A 259 10.45 -24.95 11.29
N ALA A 260 10.66 -25.86 10.33
CA ALA A 260 10.35 -27.28 10.48
C ALA A 260 11.23 -27.96 11.54
N SER A 261 12.49 -27.53 11.67
CA SER A 261 13.42 -28.09 12.66
C SER A 261 13.13 -27.64 14.10
N ARG A 262 12.66 -26.40 14.29
CA ARG A 262 12.39 -25.82 15.60
C ARG A 262 11.20 -24.87 15.53
N PRO A 263 10.09 -25.15 16.25
CA PRO A 263 9.02 -24.20 16.44
C PRO A 263 9.56 -22.93 17.10
N THR A 264 9.40 -21.80 16.43
CA THR A 264 9.86 -20.48 16.88
C THR A 264 8.89 -19.42 16.38
N THR A 265 8.99 -18.18 16.85
CA THR A 265 8.21 -17.05 16.29
C THR A 265 8.89 -16.52 15.03
N ASP A 266 8.17 -15.78 14.19
CA ASP A 266 8.74 -15.20 12.96
C ASP A 266 9.86 -14.21 13.26
N LEU A 267 9.70 -13.40 14.32
CA LEU A 267 10.74 -12.49 14.80
C LEU A 267 12.03 -13.24 15.14
N ASN A 268 11.93 -14.31 15.93
CA ASN A 268 13.09 -15.10 16.33
C ASN A 268 13.66 -15.90 15.15
N LEU A 269 12.81 -16.36 14.22
CA LEU A 269 13.26 -16.99 12.99
C LEU A 269 14.16 -16.03 12.19
N PHE A 270 13.71 -14.79 11.97
CA PHE A 270 14.49 -13.79 11.25
C PHE A 270 15.75 -13.37 12.00
N ARG A 271 15.70 -13.17 13.32
CA ARG A 271 16.89 -12.85 14.15
C ARG A 271 17.97 -13.93 14.09
N ASN A 272 17.58 -15.19 13.96
CA ASN A 272 18.52 -16.30 13.85
C ASN A 272 19.12 -16.43 12.44
N THR A 273 18.41 -15.97 11.41
CA THR A 273 18.84 -16.08 10.00
C THR A 273 19.61 -14.85 9.53
N PHE A 274 19.22 -13.67 10.01
CA PHE A 274 19.70 -12.39 9.52
C PHE A 274 20.27 -11.56 10.67
N SER A 275 21.56 -11.23 10.58
CA SER A 275 22.29 -10.50 11.62
C SER A 275 22.07 -8.99 11.51
N ALA A 276 21.83 -8.34 12.65
CA ALA A 276 21.93 -6.88 12.79
C ALA A 276 23.41 -6.47 12.99
N PRO A 277 23.84 -5.29 12.50
CA PRO A 277 23.04 -4.23 11.87
C PRO A 277 22.90 -4.35 10.34
N GLU A 278 23.55 -5.33 9.71
CA GLU A 278 23.61 -5.47 8.24
C GLU A 278 22.22 -5.66 7.61
N SER A 279 21.30 -6.31 8.34
CA SER A 279 19.93 -6.59 7.87
C SER A 279 18.90 -5.54 8.31
N LEU A 280 19.36 -4.32 8.63
CA LEU A 280 18.49 -3.20 9.03
C LEU A 280 18.40 -2.14 7.94
N ILE A 281 17.24 -1.51 7.80
CA ILE A 281 17.02 -0.40 6.86
C ILE A 281 17.96 0.76 7.19
N SER A 282 18.65 1.30 6.19
CA SER A 282 19.65 2.36 6.40
C SER A 282 19.07 3.57 7.14
N GLU A 283 19.88 4.21 7.99
CA GLU A 283 19.46 5.40 8.74
C GLU A 283 18.97 6.51 7.81
N TRP A 284 19.62 6.67 6.66
CA TRP A 284 19.20 7.61 5.62
C TRP A 284 17.77 7.34 5.14
N SER A 285 17.46 6.08 4.84
CA SER A 285 16.12 5.64 4.44
C SER A 285 15.07 5.90 5.53
N LEU A 286 15.46 5.85 6.81
CA LEU A 286 14.56 6.14 7.94
C LEU A 286 14.50 7.61 8.31
N SER A 287 15.36 8.47 7.75
CA SER A 287 15.37 9.91 8.04
C SER A 287 14.20 10.69 7.41
N MET A 288 13.38 10.04 6.58
CA MET A 288 12.20 10.61 5.90
C MET A 288 10.99 10.80 6.84
N GLY A 289 11.21 11.39 8.03
CA GLY A 289 10.21 11.53 9.08
C GLY A 289 9.93 10.21 9.82
N ASN A 290 8.73 10.08 10.38
CA ASN A 290 8.34 8.87 11.12
C ASN A 290 7.84 7.81 10.13
N VAL A 291 8.74 6.94 9.65
CA VAL A 291 8.35 5.85 8.72
C VAL A 291 7.35 4.91 9.36
N VAL A 292 7.64 4.45 10.58
CA VAL A 292 6.74 3.66 11.42
C VAL A 292 6.67 4.31 12.78
N TYR A 293 5.46 4.56 13.26
CA TYR A 293 5.22 5.08 14.60
C TYR A 293 4.25 4.17 15.35
N GLU A 294 4.51 3.92 16.63
CA GLU A 294 3.67 3.08 17.48
C GLU A 294 2.71 3.95 18.29
N SER A 295 1.39 3.67 18.25
CA SER A 295 0.37 4.52 18.89
C SER A 295 0.60 4.73 20.39
N GLN A 296 1.10 3.72 21.10
CA GLN A 296 1.46 3.80 22.53
C GLN A 296 2.48 4.92 22.84
N ASN A 297 3.35 5.27 21.89
CA ASN A 297 4.38 6.29 22.12
C ASN A 297 3.78 7.70 22.22
N LEU A 298 2.55 7.91 21.74
CA LEU A 298 1.82 9.18 21.92
C LEU A 298 1.56 9.50 23.40
N ARG A 299 1.61 8.51 24.30
CA ARG A 299 1.45 8.72 25.75
C ARG A 299 2.70 9.30 26.42
N HIS A 300 3.85 9.20 25.77
CA HIS A 300 5.16 9.59 26.30
C HIS A 300 5.79 10.75 25.52
N VAL A 301 4.96 11.56 24.87
CA VAL A 301 5.44 12.72 24.10
C VAL A 301 5.96 13.83 25.01
N VAL A 302 6.83 14.65 24.45
CA VAL A 302 7.32 15.90 25.03
C VAL A 302 6.25 17.00 24.97
N ASP A 303 6.37 18.02 25.83
CA ASP A 303 5.34 19.06 26.00
C ASP A 303 5.09 19.91 24.74
N ASP A 304 6.05 19.99 23.82
CA ASP A 304 5.97 20.73 22.54
C ASP A 304 5.42 19.91 21.37
N PHE A 305 4.85 18.73 21.64
CA PHE A 305 4.22 17.90 20.62
C PHE A 305 3.07 18.64 19.92
N ASN A 306 3.07 18.62 18.58
CA ASN A 306 2.01 19.19 17.76
C ASN A 306 1.38 18.12 16.88
N ALA A 307 0.05 18.00 16.93
CA ALA A 307 -0.69 16.97 16.20
C ALA A 307 -0.58 17.10 14.67
N THR A 308 -0.64 18.33 14.15
CA THR A 308 -0.59 18.58 12.70
C THR A 308 0.77 18.24 12.12
N SER A 309 1.86 18.70 12.75
CA SER A 309 3.22 18.37 12.30
C SER A 309 3.49 16.87 12.40
N PHE A 310 2.94 16.21 13.42
CA PHE A 310 3.01 14.75 13.55
C PHE A 310 2.30 14.04 12.39
N GLU A 311 1.06 14.41 12.05
CA GLU A 311 0.33 13.82 10.93
C GLU A 311 1.07 14.04 9.59
N GLU A 312 1.63 15.24 9.39
CA GLU A 312 2.39 15.60 8.18
C GLU A 312 3.75 14.90 8.09
N ALA A 313 4.42 14.63 9.21
CA ALA A 313 5.74 14.01 9.24
C ALA A 313 5.70 12.47 9.30
N THR A 314 4.52 11.89 9.56
CA THR A 314 4.37 10.45 9.78
C THR A 314 3.85 9.73 8.53
N THR A 315 4.36 8.54 8.30
CA THR A 315 4.04 7.71 7.13
C THR A 315 3.01 6.65 7.49
N PHE A 316 3.34 5.81 8.47
CA PHE A 316 2.46 4.75 8.97
C PHE A 316 2.44 4.74 10.50
N VAL A 317 1.24 4.66 11.08
CA VAL A 317 1.06 4.47 12.52
C VAL A 317 0.52 3.07 12.77
N ARG A 318 1.29 2.22 13.46
CA ARG A 318 0.81 0.94 13.96
C ARG A 318 -0.02 1.19 15.21
N LEU A 319 -1.27 0.73 15.18
CA LEU A 319 -2.18 0.84 16.32
C LEU A 319 -1.93 -0.36 17.23
N SER A 320 -1.12 -0.14 18.25
CA SER A 320 -0.67 -1.16 19.19
C SER A 320 -0.58 -0.55 20.57
N ASP A 321 -1.68 -0.67 21.31
CA ASP A 321 -1.77 -0.31 22.71
C ASP A 321 -1.91 -1.63 23.49
N PRO A 322 -0.87 -2.09 24.22
CA PRO A 322 -0.80 -3.45 24.77
C PRO A 322 -1.86 -3.75 25.83
N GLU A 323 -2.50 -2.72 26.39
CA GLU A 323 -3.57 -2.86 27.37
C GLU A 323 -4.93 -3.21 26.76
N ILE A 324 -5.06 -3.18 25.42
CA ILE A 324 -6.29 -3.53 24.71
C ILE A 324 -6.05 -4.61 23.67
N PRO A 325 -7.11 -5.38 23.32
CA PRO A 325 -7.00 -6.46 22.33
C PRO A 325 -6.61 -5.98 20.92
N GLY A 326 -6.92 -4.74 20.58
CA GLY A 326 -6.61 -4.14 19.27
C GLY A 326 -7.67 -3.13 18.83
N PRO A 327 -7.39 -2.35 17.77
CA PRO A 327 -8.32 -1.36 17.21
C PRO A 327 -9.51 -1.99 16.48
N GLU A 328 -9.48 -3.30 16.17
CA GLU A 328 -10.62 -4.00 15.57
C GLU A 328 -11.79 -4.21 16.54
N TYR A 329 -11.54 -4.12 17.86
CA TYR A 329 -12.52 -4.45 18.88
C TYR A 329 -13.14 -3.20 19.50
N ASP A 330 -14.45 -3.27 19.76
CA ASP A 330 -15.17 -2.26 20.54
C ASP A 330 -14.95 -2.54 22.03
N ILE A 331 -14.27 -1.60 22.67
CA ILE A 331 -13.92 -1.66 24.09
C ILE A 331 -14.79 -0.70 24.91
N PRO A 332 -15.09 -1.01 26.18
CA PRO A 332 -15.82 -0.11 27.05
C PRO A 332 -15.16 1.27 27.14
N PHE A 333 -16.00 2.32 27.16
CA PHE A 333 -15.53 3.71 27.20
C PHE A 333 -14.57 3.97 28.37
N SER A 334 -14.82 3.37 29.53
CA SER A 334 -13.98 3.49 30.72
C SER A 334 -12.54 3.04 30.49
N ASP A 335 -12.34 1.98 29.71
CA ASP A 335 -11.01 1.44 29.43
C ASP A 335 -10.33 2.25 28.34
N ARG A 336 -11.11 2.72 27.36
CA ARG A 336 -10.61 3.63 26.31
C ARG A 336 -10.04 4.93 26.88
N VAL A 337 -10.68 5.52 27.89
CA VAL A 337 -10.24 6.78 28.51
C VAL A 337 -8.92 6.62 29.27
N LYS A 338 -8.67 5.47 29.91
CA LYS A 338 -7.44 5.22 30.68
C LYS A 338 -6.17 5.26 29.82
N MET A 339 -6.29 4.96 28.53
CA MET A 339 -5.18 4.92 27.59
C MET A 339 -4.89 6.25 26.90
N ARG A 340 -5.77 7.25 27.07
CA ARG A 340 -5.60 8.52 26.38
C ARG A 340 -4.31 9.20 26.82
N PRO A 341 -3.52 9.74 25.87
CA PRO A 341 -2.40 10.62 26.20
C PRO A 341 -2.84 11.78 27.10
N GLN A 342 -1.94 12.23 27.99
CA GLN A 342 -2.22 13.36 28.88
C GLN A 342 -2.03 14.71 28.17
N ASN A 343 -1.15 14.77 27.18
CA ASN A 343 -0.95 15.96 26.34
C ASN A 343 -2.16 16.13 25.41
N PRO A 344 -2.77 17.33 25.32
CA PRO A 344 -4.01 17.54 24.57
C PRO A 344 -3.84 17.33 23.05
N ASP A 345 -2.72 17.76 22.47
CA ASP A 345 -2.44 17.56 21.04
C ASP A 345 -2.20 16.07 20.74
N ALA A 346 -1.52 15.36 21.65
CA ALA A 346 -1.36 13.91 21.52
C ALA A 346 -2.66 13.14 21.72
N GLU A 347 -3.53 13.58 22.64
CA GLU A 347 -4.87 13.01 22.83
C GLU A 347 -5.71 13.18 21.56
N GLU A 348 -5.65 14.36 20.94
CA GLU A 348 -6.33 14.64 19.67
C GLU A 348 -5.80 13.72 18.56
N ALA A 349 -4.48 13.64 18.37
CA ALA A 349 -3.86 12.78 17.36
C ALA A 349 -4.24 11.31 17.57
N TRP A 350 -4.12 10.80 18.80
CA TRP A 350 -4.47 9.43 19.15
C TRP A 350 -5.96 9.14 18.88
N SER A 351 -6.85 10.04 19.30
CA SER A 351 -8.30 9.89 19.09
C SER A 351 -8.65 9.88 17.61
N ARG A 352 -8.04 10.78 16.81
CA ARG A 352 -8.23 10.83 15.35
C ARG A 352 -7.76 9.55 14.66
N LEU A 353 -6.65 8.96 15.10
CA LEU A 353 -6.13 7.71 14.53
C LEU A 353 -7.11 6.54 14.72
N TYR A 354 -7.60 6.34 15.95
CA TYR A 354 -8.57 5.28 16.25
C TYR A 354 -9.92 5.52 15.57
N GLU A 355 -10.39 6.77 15.54
CA GLU A 355 -11.61 7.14 14.82
C GLU A 355 -11.48 6.88 13.31
N ARG A 356 -10.36 7.30 12.71
CA ARG A 356 -10.06 7.08 11.30
C ARG A 356 -10.02 5.59 11.00
N PHE A 357 -9.38 4.78 11.84
CA PHE A 357 -9.39 3.32 11.68
C PHE A 357 -10.81 2.76 11.67
N ARG A 358 -11.66 3.13 12.64
CA ARG A 358 -13.06 2.69 12.71
C ARG A 358 -13.86 3.10 11.48
N GLN A 359 -13.75 4.36 11.06
CA GLN A 359 -14.44 4.88 9.89
C GLN A 359 -13.99 4.13 8.62
N ARG A 360 -12.69 3.91 8.44
CA ARG A 360 -12.14 3.18 7.28
C ARG A 360 -12.58 1.72 7.27
N ARG A 361 -12.70 1.06 8.42
CA ARG A 361 -13.26 -0.30 8.56
C ARG A 361 -14.67 -0.38 7.98
N MET A 362 -15.52 0.57 8.33
CA MET A 362 -16.88 0.67 7.79
C MET A 362 -16.88 1.00 6.29
N GLU A 363 -16.11 2.00 5.85
CA GLU A 363 -16.11 2.43 4.43
C GLU A 363 -15.55 1.38 3.46
N VAL A 364 -14.50 0.68 3.86
CA VAL A 364 -13.77 -0.28 3.01
C VAL A 364 -14.37 -1.66 3.11
N CYS A 365 -14.57 -2.14 4.34
CA CYS A 365 -15.03 -3.50 4.60
C CYS A 365 -16.54 -3.59 4.80
N GLY A 366 -17.23 -2.50 5.14
CA GLY A 366 -18.64 -2.57 5.56
C GLY A 366 -18.81 -3.37 6.84
N LEU A 367 -17.84 -3.28 7.75
CA LEU A 367 -17.82 -3.97 9.03
C LEU A 367 -17.71 -2.94 10.15
N ASP A 368 -18.51 -3.14 11.20
CA ASP A 368 -18.32 -2.46 12.48
C ASP A 368 -17.13 -3.07 13.23
N LEU A 369 -16.84 -2.51 14.41
CA LEU A 369 -15.90 -3.10 15.35
C LEU A 369 -16.45 -4.41 15.92
N GLU A 370 -15.55 -5.34 16.20
CA GLU A 370 -15.89 -6.62 16.80
C GLU A 370 -16.25 -6.45 18.28
N VAL A 371 -17.20 -7.24 18.78
CA VAL A 371 -17.56 -7.19 20.20
C VAL A 371 -16.42 -7.78 21.02
N TYR A 372 -15.81 -6.99 21.91
CA TYR A 372 -14.86 -7.52 22.87
C TYR A 372 -15.58 -8.30 23.97
N GLN A 373 -15.35 -9.60 24.04
CA GLN A 373 -15.70 -10.41 25.19
C GLN A 373 -14.42 -10.70 25.97
N PRO A 374 -14.18 -10.05 27.12
CA PRO A 374 -13.06 -10.42 27.96
C PRO A 374 -13.21 -11.89 28.33
N VAL A 375 -12.17 -12.69 28.09
CA VAL A 375 -12.14 -14.08 28.58
C VAL A 375 -12.12 -13.99 30.09
N GLU A 376 -13.28 -14.16 30.72
CA GLU A 376 -13.34 -14.41 32.15
C GLU A 376 -12.62 -15.75 32.38
N LEU A 377 -11.39 -15.68 32.88
CA LEU A 377 -10.76 -16.80 33.56
C LEU A 377 -11.59 -17.08 34.82
N SER A 378 -12.74 -17.73 34.65
CA SER A 378 -13.53 -18.32 35.72
C SER A 378 -12.80 -19.59 36.19
N GLY A 379 -11.69 -19.36 36.89
CA GLY A 379 -10.82 -20.39 37.45
C GLY A 379 -10.75 -20.26 38.96
N GLY A 380 -11.78 -20.78 39.65
CA GLY A 380 -11.71 -21.37 40.99
C GLY A 380 -10.86 -20.67 42.05
N ALA A 381 -11.40 -19.62 42.66
CA ALA A 381 -10.96 -19.14 43.97
C ALA A 381 -12.17 -18.99 44.91
N GLU A 382 -13.00 -20.02 44.99
CA GLU A 382 -13.90 -20.23 46.13
C GLU A 382 -13.53 -21.56 46.78
N SER A 383 -13.37 -21.53 48.11
CA SER A 383 -13.16 -22.66 49.05
C SER A 383 -11.73 -23.16 49.34
N VAL A 384 -10.82 -22.30 49.83
CA VAL A 384 -9.78 -22.75 50.79
C VAL A 384 -9.52 -21.67 51.86
N GLU A 385 -10.54 -21.31 52.64
CA GLU A 385 -10.31 -20.50 53.85
C GLU A 385 -11.50 -20.62 54.84
N ALA A 386 -11.88 -21.85 55.20
CA ALA A 386 -12.81 -22.07 56.31
C ALA A 386 -12.73 -23.48 56.91
N GLU A 387 -11.54 -24.07 57.07
CA GLU A 387 -11.39 -25.33 57.83
C GLU A 387 -9.99 -25.50 58.44
N ALA A 388 -9.46 -24.41 59.01
CA ALA A 388 -8.18 -24.43 59.74
C ALA A 388 -8.24 -23.65 61.07
N ASN A 389 -9.40 -23.65 61.75
CA ASN A 389 -9.51 -23.04 63.08
C ASN A 389 -10.48 -23.76 64.03
N HIS A 390 -10.38 -25.08 64.09
CA HIS A 390 -10.96 -25.88 65.19
C HIS A 390 -10.17 -27.17 65.40
N GLY A 391 -9.10 -27.11 66.19
CA GLY A 391 -8.43 -28.31 66.68
C GLY A 391 -6.96 -28.14 67.05
N ALA A 392 -6.67 -27.43 68.15
CA ALA A 392 -5.52 -27.70 69.02
C ALA A 392 -5.44 -26.65 70.14
N GLN A 393 -6.19 -26.86 71.23
CA GLN A 393 -5.84 -26.28 72.53
C GLN A 393 -6.29 -27.25 73.64
N ASP A 394 -5.52 -28.33 73.78
CA ASP A 394 -5.45 -29.20 74.96
C ASP A 394 -3.99 -29.66 75.12
N MET A 395 -3.21 -28.85 75.84
CA MET A 395 -2.12 -29.23 76.75
C MET A 395 -1.48 -28.01 77.40
#